data_AF-A0A7J6HDY0-F1
#
_entry.id   AF-A0A7J6HDY0-F1
#
_cell.length_a   1.000
_cell.length_b   1.000
_cell.length_c   1.000
_cell.angle_alpha   90.00
_cell.angle_beta   90.00
_cell.angle_gamma   90.00
#
_symmetry.space_group_name_H-M   'P 1'
#
loop_
_entity.id
_entity.type
_entity.pdbx_description
1 polymer ?
#
loop_
_entity_poly.entity_id
_entity_poly.type
_entity_poly.pdbx_seq_one_letter_code
_entity_poly.pdbx_strand_id
1 'polypeptide(L)'
;MTKVSKLGDEICYDEAWRRTSNSRRDWKWLLGIRSKPFPLKLDRKNYVLWKTMVSTVIRGHRLDGFVNGSRPCPVELIAAPTTAEGETGFGFIINPEYKNWIVSDQLLMGWLYSSITEVIETEVMGCDSAAALWKALENLYGAHSNG
;
A
#
# COMPACT_ATOMS: atom_id res chain seq x y z
N MET A 1 -9.98 28.54 42.23
CA MET A 1 -10.50 28.21 40.89
C MET A 1 -9.34 27.67 40.06
N THR A 2 -9.31 26.36 39.77
CA THR A 2 -8.82 25.75 38.51
C THR A 2 -9.36 24.33 38.46
N LYS A 3 -9.92 23.96 37.30
CA LYS A 3 -10.71 22.77 36.99
C LYS A 3 -9.83 21.56 36.64
N VAL A 4 -10.27 20.40 37.15
CA VAL A 4 -10.54 19.12 36.45
C VAL A 4 -9.44 18.55 35.56
N SER A 5 -8.87 17.42 36.00
CA SER A 5 -8.29 16.39 35.14
C SER A 5 -9.19 15.15 35.19
N LYS A 6 -9.88 14.85 34.09
CA LYS A 6 -10.44 13.50 33.84
C LYS A 6 -9.62 12.85 32.74
N LEU A 7 -9.04 11.72 33.11
CA LEU A 7 -8.35 10.74 32.28
C LEU A 7 -9.39 10.05 31.37
N GLY A 8 -9.13 10.01 30.07
CA GLY A 8 -10.05 9.36 29.12
C GLY A 8 -9.61 9.57 27.67
N ASP A 9 -8.39 9.16 27.33
CA ASP A 9 -7.96 9.10 25.93
C ASP A 9 -8.33 7.73 25.34
N GLU A 10 -9.61 7.58 25.01
CA GLU A 10 -10.02 6.64 23.97
C GLU A 10 -9.79 7.37 22.64
N ILE A 11 -8.60 7.17 22.06
CA ILE A 11 -8.20 7.83 20.81
C ILE A 11 -9.13 7.28 19.72
N CYS A 12 -10.09 8.11 19.34
CA CYS A 12 -11.03 7.87 18.25
C CYS A 12 -10.25 7.87 16.91
N TYR A 13 -9.69 6.72 16.54
CA TYR A 13 -9.05 6.52 15.24
C TYR A 13 -10.02 6.74 14.06
N ASP A 14 -11.33 6.65 14.31
CA ASP A 14 -12.38 6.62 13.29
C ASP A 14 -12.71 8.02 12.71
N GLU A 15 -12.58 9.10 13.47
CA GLU A 15 -12.97 10.45 13.01
C GLU A 15 -11.86 11.25 12.32
N ALA A 16 -10.59 11.01 12.67
CA ALA A 16 -9.45 11.68 12.05
C ALA A 16 -9.25 11.23 10.59
N TRP A 17 -9.63 9.99 10.28
CA TRP A 17 -9.59 9.44 8.92
C TRP A 17 -10.70 10.02 8.04
N ARG A 18 -11.95 10.13 8.54
CA ARG A 18 -13.10 10.67 7.78
C ARG A 18 -12.95 12.13 7.38
N ARG A 19 -12.36 12.99 8.22
CA ARG A 19 -12.20 14.44 7.93
C ARG A 19 -11.09 14.76 6.93
N THR A 20 -10.17 13.83 6.68
CA THR A 20 -9.05 14.03 5.75
C THR A 20 -9.25 13.37 4.39
N SER A 21 -10.32 12.57 4.22
CA SER A 21 -10.56 11.81 2.99
C SER A 21 -10.99 12.66 1.79
N ASN A 22 -11.56 13.86 2.01
CA ASN A 22 -12.28 14.56 0.94
C ASN A 22 -11.60 15.83 0.40
N SER A 23 -10.45 16.27 0.94
CA SER A 23 -9.89 17.58 0.55
C SER A 23 -8.36 17.70 0.49
N ARG A 24 -7.57 16.75 1.01
CA ARG A 24 -6.10 16.81 0.91
C ARG A 24 -5.55 15.44 0.54
N ARG A 25 -4.74 15.40 -0.52
CA ARG A 25 -4.04 14.24 -1.12
C ARG A 25 -4.71 13.70 -2.39
N ASP A 26 -4.58 14.44 -3.49
CA ASP A 26 -4.49 13.83 -4.83
C ASP A 26 -3.18 13.01 -4.84
N TRP A 27 -3.23 11.82 -4.25
CA TRP A 27 -2.16 10.82 -4.21
C TRP A 27 -1.74 10.38 -5.63
N LYS A 28 -2.55 10.72 -6.64
CA LYS A 28 -2.21 10.72 -8.07
C LYS A 28 -0.92 11.48 -8.41
N TRP A 29 -0.60 12.55 -7.66
CA TRP A 29 0.68 13.25 -7.79
C TRP A 29 1.88 12.40 -7.39
N LEU A 30 1.73 11.47 -6.42
CA LEU A 30 2.84 10.66 -5.90
C LEU A 30 3.26 9.54 -6.85
N LEU A 31 2.35 9.06 -7.70
CA LEU A 31 2.65 8.00 -8.68
C LEU A 31 2.86 8.53 -10.11
N GLY A 32 2.82 9.85 -10.32
CA GLY A 32 2.91 10.45 -11.66
C GLY A 32 1.74 10.06 -12.59
N ILE A 33 0.65 9.52 -12.03
CA ILE A 33 -0.50 9.04 -12.78
C ILE A 33 -1.39 10.26 -13.09
N ARG A 34 -1.20 10.87 -14.26
CA ARG A 34 -2.12 11.90 -14.81
C ARG A 34 -3.44 11.29 -15.33
N SER A 35 -4.05 10.37 -14.58
CA SER A 35 -5.34 9.79 -14.95
C SER A 35 -6.46 10.30 -14.05
N LYS A 36 -7.66 10.44 -14.64
CA LYS A 36 -8.90 10.68 -13.90
C LYS A 36 -9.03 9.63 -12.77
N PRO A 37 -9.68 9.97 -11.63
CA PRO A 37 -9.89 8.99 -10.56
C PRO A 37 -10.42 7.70 -11.18
N PHE A 38 -9.83 6.57 -10.79
CA PHE A 38 -10.20 5.28 -11.35
C PHE A 38 -11.71 5.10 -11.14
N PRO A 39 -12.51 5.01 -12.22
CA PRO A 39 -13.95 5.20 -12.13
C PRO A 39 -14.66 4.03 -11.43
N LEU A 40 -13.95 2.93 -11.18
CA LEU A 40 -14.52 1.69 -10.70
C LEU A 40 -13.87 1.27 -9.38
N LYS A 41 -14.52 1.57 -8.26
CA LYS A 41 -14.11 0.97 -6.99
C LYS A 41 -14.57 -0.48 -6.92
N LEU A 42 -13.73 -1.37 -6.39
CA LEU A 42 -14.12 -2.75 -6.16
C LEU A 42 -15.34 -2.80 -5.22
N ASP A 43 -16.35 -3.52 -5.64
CA ASP A 43 -17.47 -3.97 -4.83
C ASP A 43 -17.58 -5.50 -4.91
N ARG A 44 -18.54 -6.07 -4.17
CA ARG A 44 -18.72 -7.53 -4.11
C ARG A 44 -19.17 -8.18 -5.42
N LYS A 45 -19.54 -7.40 -6.44
CA LYS A 45 -20.17 -7.86 -7.68
C LYS A 45 -19.31 -7.61 -8.93
N ASN A 46 -18.29 -6.76 -8.84
CA ASN A 46 -17.54 -6.28 -10.00
C ASN A 46 -16.09 -6.76 -10.06
N TYR A 47 -15.72 -7.78 -9.27
CA TYR A 47 -14.34 -8.21 -9.09
C TYR A 47 -13.58 -8.52 -10.39
N VAL A 48 -14.17 -9.25 -11.33
CA VAL A 48 -13.50 -9.57 -12.62
C VAL A 48 -13.18 -8.30 -13.41
N LEU A 49 -14.13 -7.36 -13.47
CA LEU A 49 -13.93 -6.09 -14.17
C LEU A 49 -12.89 -5.23 -13.46
N TRP A 50 -12.99 -5.09 -12.14
CA TRP A 50 -12.03 -4.37 -11.32
C TRP A 50 -10.62 -4.94 -11.49
N LYS A 51 -10.46 -6.27 -11.34
CA LYS A 51 -9.16 -6.95 -11.46
C LYS A 51 -8.56 -6.74 -12.85
N THR A 52 -9.37 -6.82 -13.91
CA THR A 52 -8.92 -6.62 -15.30
C THR A 52 -8.38 -5.22 -15.51
N MET A 53 -9.13 -4.20 -15.09
CA MET A 53 -8.74 -2.80 -15.24
C MET A 53 -7.54 -2.45 -14.36
N VAL A 54 -7.55 -2.86 -13.09
CA VAL A 54 -6.45 -2.63 -12.15
C VAL A 54 -5.17 -3.31 -12.59
N SER A 55 -5.23 -4.59 -13.02
CA SER A 55 -4.07 -5.32 -13.52
C SER A 55 -3.45 -4.62 -14.74
N THR A 56 -4.28 -4.02 -15.60
CA THR A 56 -3.81 -3.24 -16.75
C THR A 56 -3.00 -2.02 -16.31
N VAL A 57 -3.48 -1.28 -15.31
CA VAL A 57 -2.76 -0.12 -14.77
C VAL A 57 -1.45 -0.54 -14.10
N ILE A 58 -1.48 -1.56 -13.24
CA ILE A 58 -0.30 -2.08 -12.54
C ILE A 58 0.79 -2.48 -13.54
N ARG A 59 0.43 -3.22 -14.60
CA ARG A 59 1.37 -3.62 -15.66
C ARG A 59 1.89 -2.42 -16.46
N GLY A 60 1.02 -1.46 -16.77
CA GLY A 60 1.42 -0.21 -17.45
C GLY A 60 2.47 0.59 -16.67
N HIS A 61 2.49 0.46 -15.34
CA HIS A 61 3.47 1.08 -14.45
C HIS A 61 4.64 0.14 -14.05
N ARG A 62 4.69 -1.09 -14.58
CA ARG A 62 5.70 -2.11 -14.22
C ARG A 62 5.75 -2.42 -12.72
N LEU A 63 4.58 -2.40 -12.07
CA LEU A 63 4.42 -2.69 -10.65
C LEU A 63 3.92 -4.11 -10.39
N ASP A 64 3.69 -4.91 -11.44
CA ASP A 64 3.15 -6.27 -11.35
C ASP A 64 4.05 -7.21 -10.54
N GLY A 65 5.37 -6.94 -10.53
CA GLY A 65 6.34 -7.68 -9.74
C GLY A 65 6.09 -7.65 -8.23
N PHE A 66 5.47 -6.57 -7.71
CA PHE A 66 5.13 -6.47 -6.30
C PHE A 66 3.93 -7.36 -5.93
N VAL A 67 2.92 -7.47 -6.80
CA VAL A 67 1.72 -8.26 -6.50
C VAL A 67 1.89 -9.76 -6.78
N ASN A 68 2.67 -10.12 -7.81
CA ASN A 68 2.89 -11.52 -8.18
C ASN A 68 4.11 -12.16 -7.51
N GLY A 69 4.88 -11.39 -6.74
CA GLY A 69 6.06 -11.88 -6.01
C GLY A 69 7.32 -12.08 -6.85
N SER A 70 7.31 -11.77 -8.15
CA SER A 70 8.52 -11.82 -8.99
C SER A 70 9.57 -10.76 -8.64
N ARG A 71 9.18 -9.73 -7.86
CA ARG A 71 10.09 -8.74 -7.29
C ARG A 71 10.12 -8.87 -5.76
N PRO A 72 10.91 -9.81 -5.20
CA PRO A 72 10.98 -10.03 -3.76
C PRO A 72 11.54 -8.81 -3.02
N CYS A 73 11.17 -8.67 -1.74
CA CYS A 73 11.70 -7.64 -0.87
C CYS A 73 13.22 -7.87 -0.65
N PRO A 74 14.09 -6.88 -0.93
CA PRO A 74 15.52 -6.99 -0.66
C PRO A 74 15.78 -7.12 0.85
N VAL A 75 16.96 -7.64 1.21
CA VAL A 75 17.39 -7.67 2.61
C VAL A 75 17.52 -6.24 3.14
N GLU A 76 16.98 -5.97 4.31
CA GLU A 76 16.95 -4.64 4.93
C GLU A 76 18.35 -4.12 5.29
N LEU A 77 19.21 -4.99 5.83
CA LEU A 77 20.56 -4.63 6.28
C LEU A 77 21.62 -5.35 5.44
N ILE A 78 22.61 -4.60 4.96
CA ILE A 78 23.78 -5.12 4.25
C ILE A 78 25.06 -4.68 4.96
N ALA A 79 26.16 -5.40 4.75
CA ALA A 79 27.46 -5.02 5.30
C ALA A 79 27.87 -3.63 4.79
N ALA A 80 28.49 -2.82 5.66
CA ALA A 80 28.99 -1.52 5.27
C ALA A 80 30.05 -1.67 4.15
N PRO A 81 29.99 -0.85 3.09
CA PRO A 81 30.97 -0.91 2.01
C PRO A 81 32.36 -0.57 2.55
N THR A 82 33.38 -1.24 2.01
CA THR A 82 34.79 -0.91 2.27
C THR A 82 35.07 0.52 1.85
N THR A 83 35.65 1.34 2.72
CA THR A 83 36.10 2.68 2.35
C THR A 83 37.24 2.62 1.34
N ALA A 84 37.48 3.70 0.60
CA ALA A 84 38.56 3.80 -0.40
C ALA A 84 39.97 3.52 0.18
N GLU A 85 40.10 3.55 1.50
CA GLU A 85 41.32 3.27 2.27
C GLU A 85 41.52 1.78 2.57
N GLY A 86 40.63 0.90 2.06
CA GLY A 86 40.75 -0.55 2.23
C GLY A 86 40.27 -1.06 3.60
N GLU A 87 39.80 -0.17 4.47
CA GLU A 87 39.16 -0.56 5.73
C GLU A 87 37.74 -1.07 5.43
N THR A 88 37.49 -2.35 5.70
CA THR A 88 36.13 -2.88 5.75
C THR A 88 35.35 -2.11 6.79
N GLY A 89 34.28 -1.42 6.39
CA GLY A 89 33.40 -0.76 7.35
C GLY A 89 32.91 -1.77 8.37
N PHE A 90 33.24 -1.57 9.65
CA PHE A 90 32.69 -2.38 10.72
C PHE A 90 31.23 -1.97 10.95
N GLY A 91 30.27 -2.80 10.50
CA GLY A 91 28.85 -2.62 10.81
C GLY A 91 27.90 -2.98 9.66
N PHE A 92 26.62 -2.73 9.92
CA PHE A 92 25.53 -2.90 8.96
C PHE A 92 24.94 -1.54 8.57
N ILE A 93 24.62 -1.37 7.29
CA ILE A 93 23.89 -0.21 6.78
C ILE A 93 22.55 -0.66 6.19
N ILE A 94 21.57 0.24 6.13
CA ILE A 94 20.29 -0.05 5.47
C ILE A 94 20.52 -0.12 3.96
N ASN A 95 20.05 -1.20 3.35
CA ASN A 95 20.09 -1.40 1.91
C ASN A 95 19.27 -0.32 1.18
N PRO A 96 19.88 0.48 0.29
CA PRO A 96 19.15 1.45 -0.53
C PRO A 96 18.06 0.82 -1.40
N GLU A 97 18.26 -0.41 -1.86
CA GLU A 97 17.25 -1.14 -2.64
C GLU A 97 16.03 -1.51 -1.79
N TYR A 98 16.23 -1.91 -0.53
CA TYR A 98 15.14 -2.15 0.41
C TYR A 98 14.32 -0.86 0.63
N LYS A 99 14.99 0.28 0.86
CA LYS A 99 14.33 1.59 1.02
C LYS A 99 13.48 1.95 -0.20
N ASN A 100 14.00 1.75 -1.40
CA ASN A 100 13.25 2.04 -2.63
C ASN A 100 12.10 1.05 -2.87
N TRP A 101 12.32 -0.22 -2.52
CA TRP A 101 11.32 -1.26 -2.63
C TRP A 101 10.13 -0.98 -1.71
N ILE A 102 10.37 -0.67 -0.43
CA ILE A 102 9.29 -0.45 0.54
C ILE A 102 8.44 0.78 0.16
N VAL A 103 9.07 1.86 -0.31
CA VAL A 103 8.32 3.03 -0.80
C VAL A 103 7.39 2.65 -1.96
N SER A 104 7.89 1.86 -2.92
CA SER A 104 7.12 1.46 -4.09
C SER A 104 5.96 0.53 -3.72
N ASP A 105 6.22 -0.45 -2.85
CA ASP A 105 5.21 -1.39 -2.35
C ASP A 105 4.10 -0.65 -1.59
N GLN A 106 4.46 0.23 -0.66
CA GLN A 106 3.49 0.96 0.16
C GLN A 106 2.69 1.99 -0.66
N LEU A 107 3.29 2.61 -1.68
CA LEU A 107 2.56 3.46 -2.62
C LEU A 107 1.56 2.67 -3.45
N LEU A 108 1.94 1.48 -3.92
CA LEU A 108 1.02 0.59 -4.63
C LEU A 108 -0.10 0.11 -3.71
N MET A 109 0.20 -0.22 -2.45
CA MET A 109 -0.78 -0.61 -1.46
C MET A 109 -1.80 0.51 -1.19
N GLY A 110 -1.33 1.75 -1.00
CA GLY A 110 -2.21 2.92 -0.88
C GLY A 110 -3.05 3.17 -2.13
N TRP A 111 -2.49 2.95 -3.33
CA TRP A 111 -3.21 3.00 -4.60
C TRP A 111 -4.33 1.95 -4.64
N LEU A 112 -4.03 0.71 -4.23
CA LEU A 112 -4.99 -0.39 -4.19
C LEU A 112 -6.14 -0.09 -3.22
N TYR A 113 -5.86 0.37 -2.00
CA TYR A 113 -6.89 0.79 -1.05
C TYR A 113 -7.83 1.86 -1.64
N SER A 114 -7.27 2.87 -2.32
CA SER A 114 -8.09 3.91 -2.96
C SER A 114 -9.03 3.36 -4.05
N SER A 115 -8.70 2.19 -4.63
CA SER A 115 -9.44 1.54 -5.70
C SER A 115 -10.51 0.56 -5.21
N ILE A 116 -10.69 0.43 -3.90
CA ILE A 116 -11.73 -0.42 -3.31
C ILE A 116 -12.75 0.43 -2.52
N THR A 117 -13.89 -0.16 -2.19
CA THR A 117 -14.92 0.47 -1.36
C THR A 117 -14.60 0.31 0.12
N GLU A 118 -15.06 1.24 0.97
CA GLU A 118 -14.84 1.22 2.42
C GLU A 118 -15.28 -0.10 3.07
N VAL A 119 -16.39 -0.69 2.59
CA VAL A 119 -16.85 -2.01 3.03
C VAL A 119 -15.76 -3.07 2.84
N ILE A 120 -15.12 -3.09 1.67
CA ILE A 120 -14.06 -4.04 1.39
C ILE A 120 -12.77 -3.68 2.13
N GLU A 121 -12.44 -2.40 2.28
CA GLU A 121 -11.27 -1.95 3.06
C GLU A 121 -11.28 -2.54 4.47
N THR A 122 -12.45 -2.56 5.13
CA THR A 122 -12.58 -3.15 6.47
C THR A 122 -12.36 -4.67 6.50
N GLU A 123 -12.66 -5.39 5.43
CA GLU A 123 -12.49 -6.85 5.34
C GLU A 123 -11.04 -7.27 5.08
N VAL A 124 -10.25 -6.41 4.44
CA VAL A 124 -8.82 -6.66 4.12
C VAL A 124 -7.88 -5.83 4.99
N MET A 125 -8.38 -5.31 6.10
CA MET A 125 -7.58 -4.60 7.09
C MET A 125 -6.50 -5.51 7.67
N GLY A 126 -5.31 -4.97 7.94
CA GLY A 126 -4.19 -5.72 8.51
C GLY A 126 -3.23 -6.35 7.49
N CYS A 127 -3.46 -6.17 6.19
CA CYS A 127 -2.42 -6.43 5.20
C CYS A 127 -1.25 -5.45 5.42
N ASP A 128 -0.03 -5.90 5.19
CA ASP A 128 1.22 -5.14 5.39
C ASP A 128 1.95 -4.79 4.08
N SER A 129 1.52 -5.39 2.98
CA SER A 129 2.13 -5.26 1.66
C SER A 129 1.09 -5.26 0.55
N ALA A 130 1.45 -4.73 -0.62
CA ALA A 130 0.57 -4.76 -1.78
C ALA A 130 0.25 -6.21 -2.22
N ALA A 131 1.22 -7.12 -2.08
CA ALA A 131 1.05 -8.55 -2.35
C ALA A 131 0.01 -9.20 -1.42
N ALA A 132 0.11 -8.94 -0.11
CA ALA A 132 -0.84 -9.47 0.87
C ALA A 132 -2.26 -8.97 0.59
N LEU A 133 -2.41 -7.66 0.33
CA LEU A 133 -3.69 -7.06 -0.02
C LEU A 133 -4.27 -7.65 -1.31
N TRP A 134 -3.46 -7.77 -2.35
CA TRP A 134 -3.87 -8.36 -3.63
C TRP A 134 -4.41 -9.78 -3.47
N LYS A 135 -3.67 -10.62 -2.73
CA LYS A 135 -4.04 -12.00 -2.45
C LYS A 135 -5.30 -12.11 -1.59
N ALA A 136 -5.45 -11.23 -0.60
CA ALA A 136 -6.66 -11.19 0.23
C ALA A 136 -7.91 -10.90 -0.62
N LEU A 137 -7.83 -9.91 -1.50
CA LEU A 137 -8.90 -9.57 -2.44
C LEU A 137 -9.21 -10.73 -3.40
N GLU A 138 -8.17 -11.40 -3.92
CA GLU A 138 -8.30 -12.60 -4.76
C GLU A 138 -9.05 -13.73 -4.04
N ASN A 139 -8.70 -14.00 -2.79
CA ASN A 139 -9.32 -15.08 -2.02
C ASN A 139 -10.78 -14.78 -1.67
N LEU A 140 -11.11 -13.53 -1.31
CA LEU A 140 -12.46 -13.14 -0.93
C LEU A 140 -13.40 -13.09 -2.14
N TYR A 141 -12.92 -12.54 -3.27
CA TYR A 141 -13.79 -12.16 -4.38
C TYR A 141 -13.54 -12.92 -5.68
N GLY A 142 -12.39 -13.57 -5.84
CA GLY A 142 -12.03 -14.28 -7.07
C GLY A 142 -12.81 -15.57 -7.31
N ALA A 143 -13.29 -16.23 -6.26
CA ALA A 143 -14.13 -17.42 -6.39
C ALA A 143 -15.60 -17.08 -6.73
N HIS A 144 -16.08 -15.92 -6.26
CA HIS A 144 -17.49 -15.51 -6.38
C HIS A 144 -17.85 -14.92 -7.76
N SER A 145 -16.86 -14.68 -8.62
CA SER A 145 -17.04 -14.03 -9.92
C SER A 145 -16.97 -14.97 -11.13
N ASN A 146 -16.88 -16.28 -10.91
CA ASN A 146 -16.89 -17.32 -11.95
C ASN A 146 -18.30 -17.92 -12.19
N GLY A 147 -19.35 -17.13 -11.97
CA GLY A 147 -20.76 -17.53 -12.16
C GLY A 147 -21.41 -16.77 -13.31
#